data_AF-A0A8S2G3L2-F1
#
_entry.id   AF-A0A8S2G3L2-F1
#
_cell.length_a   1.000
_cell.length_b   1.000
_cell.length_c   1.000
_cell.angle_alpha   90.00
_cell.angle_beta   90.00
_cell.angle_gamma   90.00
#
_symmetry.space_group_name_H-M   'P 1'
#
loop_
_entity.id
_entity.type
_entity.pdbx_description
1 polymer ?
#
loop_
_entity_poly.entity_id
_entity_poly.type
_entity_poly.pdbx_seq_one_letter_code
_entity_poly.pdbx_strand_id
1 'polypeptide(L)'
;MFQEYQTKCYLWCTINEPEVYVSGGYFQGMFPPGHKSKPDEASLVMKHLLEAHVRIYDNIKKISSSSSKHQIGIVKDIFQFEPYNPLNPLDHYLASILDNSMNSCILNFFKTGKYVWNMRGSQRLEYSNIKAINSNDFFGLNYYSHFHVKFQFNLKQPFKLVHQSNILMTDMSHPIYPEGIYRACMRVRNELGNIPIYITENGIADEADDRRHLYLRRYLYAISKAIKDGCDIRGYYYWSLLDNFEWAEGYDMKFGLYHVDLKTQKRILRDGSKYFR
;
A
#
# COMPACT_ATOMS: atom_id res chain seq x y z
N MET A 1 -13.52 19.53 7.43
CA MET A 1 -12.31 19.32 6.61
C MET A 1 -12.48 19.88 5.20
N PHE A 2 -13.27 19.27 4.30
CA PHE A 2 -13.36 19.74 2.92
C PHE A 2 -13.77 21.21 2.80
N GLN A 3 -14.89 21.61 3.42
CA GLN A 3 -15.39 23.00 3.35
C GLN A 3 -14.35 24.06 3.77
N GLU A 4 -13.53 23.74 4.78
CA GLU A 4 -12.50 24.62 5.34
C GLU A 4 -11.30 24.77 4.41
N TYR A 5 -10.85 23.66 3.80
CA TYR A 5 -9.57 23.61 3.07
C TYR A 5 -9.72 23.50 1.55
N GLN A 6 -10.94 23.43 1.00
CA GLN A 6 -11.16 23.31 -0.45
C GLN A 6 -10.51 24.43 -1.26
N THR A 7 -10.31 25.62 -0.72
CA THR A 7 -9.63 26.70 -1.46
C THR A 7 -8.10 26.52 -1.54
N LYS A 8 -7.52 25.66 -0.71
CA LYS A 8 -6.07 25.44 -0.56
C LYS A 8 -5.62 24.03 -0.93
N CYS A 9 -6.51 23.04 -0.88
CA CYS A 9 -6.21 21.63 -1.10
C CYS A 9 -6.92 21.09 -2.36
N TYR A 10 -6.13 20.57 -3.30
CA TYR A 10 -6.60 20.08 -4.60
C TYR A 10 -6.48 18.56 -4.76
N LEU A 11 -5.63 17.90 -3.97
CA LEU A 11 -5.47 16.45 -3.94
C LEU A 11 -5.96 15.91 -2.60
N TRP A 12 -7.00 15.08 -2.63
CA TRP A 12 -7.64 14.53 -1.44
C TRP A 12 -7.49 13.01 -1.39
N CYS A 13 -6.66 12.54 -0.48
CA CYS A 13 -6.58 11.12 -0.15
C CYS A 13 -7.65 10.79 0.91
N THR A 14 -8.55 9.85 0.63
CA THR A 14 -9.63 9.54 1.58
C THR A 14 -9.18 8.63 2.73
N ILE A 15 -8.53 7.52 2.39
CA ILE A 15 -8.12 6.44 3.29
C ILE A 15 -6.75 6.00 2.81
N ASN A 16 -5.81 5.90 3.74
CA ASN A 16 -4.49 5.31 3.53
C ASN A 16 -4.56 3.81 3.84
N GLU A 17 -4.03 2.98 2.95
CA GLU A 17 -3.74 1.56 3.21
C GLU A 17 -4.83 0.79 3.97
N PRO A 18 -6.06 0.69 3.43
CA PRO A 18 -7.14 -0.01 4.11
C PRO A 18 -6.76 -1.47 4.43
N GLU A 19 -5.97 -2.13 3.58
CA GLU A 19 -5.46 -3.48 3.80
C GLU A 19 -4.50 -3.59 5.00
N VAL A 20 -3.68 -2.57 5.26
CA VAL A 20 -2.75 -2.57 6.39
C VAL A 20 -3.51 -2.44 7.70
N TYR A 21 -4.51 -1.54 7.77
CA TYR A 21 -5.39 -1.44 8.94
C TYR A 21 -6.13 -2.75 9.22
N VAL A 22 -6.68 -3.37 8.19
CA VAL A 22 -7.43 -4.62 8.30
C VAL A 22 -6.52 -5.77 8.72
N SER A 23 -5.34 -5.88 8.12
CA SER A 23 -4.34 -6.91 8.47
C SER A 23 -3.79 -6.73 9.88
N GLY A 24 -3.27 -5.54 10.20
CA GLY A 24 -2.67 -5.24 11.50
C GLY A 24 -3.69 -5.31 12.64
N GLY A 25 -4.93 -4.85 12.41
CA GLY A 25 -5.96 -4.73 13.44
C GLY A 25 -6.80 -5.99 13.69
N TYR A 26 -6.99 -6.85 12.68
CA TYR A 26 -7.93 -7.98 12.75
C TYR A 26 -7.34 -9.35 12.39
N PHE A 27 -6.17 -9.38 11.73
CA PHE A 27 -5.43 -10.62 11.49
C PHE A 27 -4.31 -10.80 12.51
N GLN A 28 -3.40 -9.83 12.57
CA GLN A 28 -2.16 -9.91 13.35
C GLN A 28 -2.35 -9.43 14.80
N GLY A 29 -3.27 -8.48 15.00
CA GLY A 29 -3.56 -7.85 16.28
C GLY A 29 -2.41 -7.00 16.82
N MET A 30 -1.60 -6.43 15.92
CA MET A 30 -0.50 -5.52 16.26
C MET A 30 -0.97 -4.06 16.28
N PHE A 31 -2.01 -3.73 15.49
CA PHE A 31 -2.62 -2.40 15.48
C PHE A 31 -3.94 -2.41 16.26
N PRO A 32 -4.39 -1.26 16.80
CA PRO A 32 -5.75 -1.15 17.32
C PRO A 32 -6.79 -1.60 16.28
N PRO A 33 -7.83 -2.37 16.66
CA PRO A 33 -8.23 -2.73 18.03
C PRO A 33 -7.52 -3.97 18.62
N GLY A 34 -6.55 -4.57 17.94
CA GLY A 34 -5.74 -5.68 18.48
C GLY A 34 -6.40 -7.06 18.37
N HIS A 35 -7.41 -7.20 17.50
CA HIS A 35 -8.08 -8.48 17.25
C HIS A 35 -7.15 -9.43 16.46
N LYS A 36 -7.20 -10.73 16.79
CA LYS A 36 -6.34 -11.75 16.18
C LYS A 36 -7.16 -12.84 15.52
N SER A 37 -6.78 -13.21 14.30
CA SER A 37 -7.42 -14.28 13.53
C SER A 37 -8.94 -14.10 13.38
N LYS A 38 -9.39 -12.87 13.06
CA LYS A 38 -10.79 -12.52 12.85
C LYS A 38 -11.08 -12.17 11.39
N PRO A 39 -11.05 -13.15 10.47
CA PRO A 39 -11.18 -12.86 9.03
C PRO A 39 -12.57 -12.34 8.63
N ASP A 40 -13.63 -12.72 9.35
CA ASP A 40 -14.99 -12.22 9.09
C ASP A 40 -15.10 -10.73 9.43
N GLU A 41 -14.58 -10.33 10.60
CA GLU A 41 -14.53 -8.92 11.01
C GLU A 41 -13.65 -8.12 10.05
N ALA A 42 -12.48 -8.66 9.69
CA ALA A 42 -11.58 -8.06 8.71
C ALA A 42 -12.29 -7.79 7.37
N SER A 43 -13.04 -8.77 6.85
CA SER A 43 -13.77 -8.64 5.59
C SER A 43 -14.85 -7.56 5.64
N LEU A 44 -15.54 -7.42 6.78
CA LEU A 44 -16.58 -6.41 7.01
C LEU A 44 -15.99 -5.01 7.15
N VAL A 45 -14.88 -4.87 7.89
CA VAL A 45 -14.18 -3.60 8.06
C VAL A 45 -13.64 -3.10 6.73
N MET A 46 -12.99 -3.97 5.95
CA MET A 46 -12.55 -3.64 4.59
C MET A 46 -13.70 -3.11 3.75
N LYS A 47 -14.84 -3.83 3.71
CA LYS A 47 -16.04 -3.40 2.99
C LYS A 47 -16.54 -2.03 3.47
N HIS A 48 -16.51 -1.74 4.77
CA HIS A 48 -16.93 -0.43 5.30
C HIS A 48 -15.96 0.69 4.96
N LEU A 49 -14.65 0.44 4.96
CA LEU A 49 -13.64 1.42 4.51
C LEU A 49 -13.84 1.77 3.04
N LEU A 50 -14.01 0.77 2.17
CA LEU A 50 -14.27 0.98 0.75
C LEU A 50 -15.57 1.76 0.50
N GLU A 51 -16.64 1.40 1.20
CA GLU A 51 -17.92 2.12 1.12
C GLU A 51 -17.80 3.57 1.64
N ALA A 52 -17.02 3.79 2.70
CA ALA A 52 -16.75 5.14 3.21
C ALA A 52 -16.00 5.99 2.18
N HIS A 53 -14.98 5.45 1.52
CA HIS A 53 -14.29 6.13 0.42
C HIS A 53 -15.28 6.55 -0.69
N VAL A 54 -16.14 5.64 -1.16
CA VAL A 54 -17.14 5.95 -2.20
C VAL A 54 -18.08 7.08 -1.77
N ARG A 55 -18.55 7.06 -0.51
CA ARG A 55 -19.41 8.11 0.05
C ARG A 55 -18.69 9.44 0.18
N ILE A 56 -17.42 9.45 0.61
CA ILE A 56 -16.61 10.66 0.69
C ILE A 56 -16.45 11.27 -0.70
N TYR A 57 -16.11 10.45 -1.70
CA TYR A 57 -16.00 10.89 -3.09
C TYR A 57 -17.30 11.51 -3.60
N ASP A 58 -18.43 10.79 -3.50
CA ASP A 58 -19.74 11.27 -3.96
C ASP A 58 -20.14 12.59 -3.27
N ASN A 59 -19.93 12.69 -1.95
CA ASN A 59 -20.25 13.89 -1.20
C ASN A 59 -19.38 15.08 -1.60
N ILE A 60 -18.05 14.90 -1.70
CA ILE A 60 -17.13 15.97 -2.11
C ILE A 60 -17.47 16.46 -3.52
N LYS A 61 -17.69 15.54 -4.47
CA LYS A 61 -18.04 15.90 -5.84
C LYS A 61 -19.37 16.64 -5.94
N LYS A 62 -20.35 16.36 -5.07
CA LYS A 62 -21.63 17.07 -5.02
C LYS A 62 -21.54 18.48 -4.44
N ILE A 63 -20.75 18.68 -3.38
CA ILE A 63 -20.66 19.98 -2.69
C ILE A 63 -19.65 20.92 -3.34
N SER A 64 -18.73 20.39 -4.15
CA SER A 64 -17.74 21.21 -4.84
C SER A 64 -18.37 21.93 -6.04
N SER A 65 -18.38 23.26 -5.99
CA SER A 65 -18.74 24.11 -7.14
C SER A 65 -17.72 24.05 -8.29
N SER A 66 -16.56 23.45 -8.07
CA SER A 66 -15.49 23.25 -9.05
C SER A 66 -14.97 21.81 -8.95
N SER A 67 -15.86 20.84 -9.17
CA SER A 67 -15.58 19.40 -9.02
C SER A 67 -14.40 18.89 -9.85
N SER A 68 -14.00 19.60 -10.91
CA SER A 68 -12.81 19.31 -11.73
C SER A 68 -11.49 19.76 -11.11
N LYS A 69 -11.51 20.71 -10.14
CA LYS A 69 -10.30 21.21 -9.46
C LYS A 69 -9.84 20.32 -8.31
N HIS A 70 -10.75 19.54 -7.72
CA HIS A 70 -10.43 18.65 -6.61
C HIS A 70 -10.39 17.21 -7.11
N GLN A 71 -9.20 16.63 -7.07
CA GLN A 71 -8.99 15.22 -7.35
C GLN A 71 -9.07 14.45 -6.03
N ILE A 72 -9.84 13.37 -6.02
CA ILE A 72 -10.04 12.50 -4.87
C ILE A 72 -9.62 11.09 -5.26
N GLY A 73 -8.83 10.45 -4.40
CA GLY A 73 -8.34 9.10 -4.62
C GLY A 73 -8.22 8.33 -3.31
N ILE A 74 -8.29 7.00 -3.41
CA ILE A 74 -7.83 6.12 -2.35
C ILE A 74 -6.31 5.98 -2.41
N VAL A 75 -5.68 5.76 -1.26
CA VAL A 75 -4.27 5.38 -1.19
C VAL A 75 -4.17 3.93 -0.74
N LYS A 76 -3.44 3.12 -1.49
CA LYS A 76 -3.38 1.68 -1.31
C LYS A 76 -1.96 1.16 -1.55
N ASP A 77 -1.49 0.28 -0.67
CA ASP A 77 -0.29 -0.51 -0.88
C ASP A 77 -0.59 -1.70 -1.80
N ILE A 78 0.29 -1.96 -2.76
CA ILE A 78 0.20 -3.17 -3.60
C ILE A 78 1.17 -4.22 -3.06
N PHE A 79 0.62 -5.10 -2.22
CA PHE A 79 1.34 -6.27 -1.72
C PHE A 79 1.64 -7.24 -2.84
N GLN A 80 2.89 -7.69 -2.97
CA GLN A 80 3.23 -8.71 -3.96
C GLN A 80 3.53 -10.02 -3.27
N PHE A 81 2.59 -10.96 -3.36
CA PHE A 81 2.75 -12.32 -2.84
C PHE A 81 3.18 -13.26 -3.95
N GLU A 82 4.33 -13.89 -3.78
CA GLU A 82 4.88 -14.84 -4.74
C GLU A 82 5.02 -16.22 -4.09
N PRO A 83 4.80 -17.32 -4.82
CA PRO A 83 5.06 -18.65 -4.27
C PRO A 83 6.56 -18.80 -3.97
N TYR A 84 6.93 -19.28 -2.79
CA TYR A 84 8.34 -19.53 -2.47
C TYR A 84 8.95 -20.59 -3.39
N ASN A 85 8.24 -21.70 -3.59
CA ASN A 85 8.57 -22.68 -4.62
C ASN A 85 7.56 -22.57 -5.78
N PRO A 86 7.97 -22.09 -6.97
CA PRO A 86 7.10 -21.97 -8.14
C PRO A 86 6.48 -23.30 -8.61
N LEU A 87 7.04 -24.44 -8.22
CA LEU A 87 6.51 -25.77 -8.55
C LEU A 87 5.53 -26.31 -7.50
N ASN A 88 5.37 -25.64 -6.36
CA ASN A 88 4.48 -26.10 -5.29
C ASN A 88 3.08 -25.48 -5.45
N PRO A 89 2.03 -26.27 -5.77
CA PRO A 89 0.69 -25.74 -5.95
C PRO A 89 0.09 -25.14 -4.66
N LEU A 90 0.53 -25.58 -3.48
CA LEU A 90 0.06 -25.01 -2.21
C LEU A 90 0.61 -23.60 -1.96
N ASP A 91 1.87 -23.34 -2.35
CA ASP A 91 2.47 -22.00 -2.27
C ASP A 91 1.70 -21.03 -3.17
N HIS A 92 1.38 -21.47 -4.41
CA HIS A 92 0.58 -20.69 -5.36
C HIS A 92 -0.83 -20.39 -4.84
N TYR A 93 -1.52 -21.41 -4.33
CA TYR A 93 -2.86 -21.26 -3.80
C TYR A 93 -2.91 -20.26 -2.64
N LEU A 94 -1.95 -20.35 -1.71
CA LEU A 94 -1.86 -19.42 -0.58
C LEU A 94 -1.48 -18.01 -1.01
N ALA A 95 -0.54 -17.86 -1.95
CA ALA A 95 -0.20 -16.56 -2.53
C ALA A 95 -1.41 -15.91 -3.20
N SER A 96 -2.23 -16.67 -3.92
CA SER A 96 -3.47 -16.18 -4.55
C SER A 96 -4.52 -15.77 -3.51
N ILE A 97 -4.68 -16.50 -2.41
CA ILE A 97 -5.59 -16.10 -1.33
C ILE A 97 -5.15 -14.77 -0.71
N LEU A 98 -3.85 -14.62 -0.41
CA LEU A 98 -3.31 -13.40 0.18
C LEU A 98 -3.38 -12.22 -0.78
N ASP A 99 -3.12 -12.45 -2.07
CA ASP A 99 -3.31 -11.45 -3.09
C ASP A 99 -4.79 -11.04 -3.21
N ASN A 100 -5.73 -11.98 -3.13
CA ASN A 100 -7.14 -11.62 -3.17
C ASN A 100 -7.55 -10.79 -1.94
N SER A 101 -7.13 -11.18 -0.74
CA SER A 101 -7.51 -10.48 0.49
C SER A 101 -6.87 -9.10 0.60
N MET A 102 -5.63 -8.92 0.12
CA MET A 102 -4.90 -7.66 0.25
C MET A 102 -5.00 -6.77 -0.99
N ASN A 103 -5.26 -7.31 -2.20
CA ASN A 103 -5.26 -6.53 -3.44
C ASN A 103 -6.51 -6.72 -4.29
N SER A 104 -6.74 -7.94 -4.80
CA SER A 104 -7.71 -8.15 -5.87
C SER A 104 -9.14 -7.83 -5.43
N CYS A 105 -9.51 -8.04 -4.17
CA CYS A 105 -10.85 -7.70 -3.68
C CYS A 105 -11.12 -6.17 -3.74
N ILE A 106 -10.10 -5.35 -3.51
CA ILE A 106 -10.17 -3.88 -3.54
C ILE A 106 -10.12 -3.38 -4.99
N LEU A 107 -9.17 -3.88 -5.79
CA LEU A 107 -9.04 -3.48 -7.19
C LEU A 107 -10.28 -3.89 -8.00
N ASN A 108 -10.83 -5.09 -7.77
CA ASN A 108 -12.07 -5.51 -8.41
C ASN A 108 -13.28 -4.66 -7.99
N PHE A 109 -13.30 -4.17 -6.75
CA PHE A 109 -14.34 -3.25 -6.30
C PHE A 109 -14.31 -1.94 -7.10
N PHE A 110 -13.15 -1.38 -7.35
CA PHE A 110 -13.00 -0.19 -8.20
C PHE A 110 -13.10 -0.48 -9.70
N LYS A 111 -12.81 -1.70 -10.14
CA LYS A 111 -12.94 -2.09 -11.55
C LYS A 111 -14.38 -2.38 -11.97
N THR A 112 -15.12 -3.07 -11.11
CA THR A 112 -16.41 -3.70 -11.47
C THR A 112 -17.55 -3.33 -10.53
N GLY A 113 -17.27 -2.60 -9.45
CA GLY A 113 -18.23 -2.34 -8.37
C GLY A 113 -18.46 -3.53 -7.46
N LYS A 114 -17.77 -4.66 -7.65
CA LYS A 114 -17.95 -5.89 -6.85
C LYS A 114 -16.76 -6.13 -5.92
N TYR A 115 -17.06 -6.20 -4.64
CA TYR A 115 -16.15 -6.66 -3.61
C TYR A 115 -16.48 -8.11 -3.25
N VAL A 116 -15.49 -8.99 -3.38
CA VAL A 116 -15.61 -10.41 -3.03
C VAL A 116 -14.47 -10.80 -2.12
N TRP A 117 -14.81 -11.13 -0.88
CA TRP A 117 -13.89 -11.72 0.08
C TRP A 117 -14.15 -13.22 0.15
N ASN A 118 -13.17 -14.01 -0.28
CA ASN A 118 -13.24 -15.46 -0.25
C ASN A 118 -11.94 -16.03 0.31
N MET A 119 -11.97 -16.34 1.60
CA MET A 119 -10.83 -16.91 2.32
C MET A 119 -11.31 -18.10 3.15
N ARG A 120 -10.56 -19.19 3.14
CA ARG A 120 -10.86 -20.36 3.97
C ARG A 120 -10.82 -19.96 5.46
N GLY A 121 -11.85 -20.35 6.21
CA GLY A 121 -12.01 -19.97 7.62
C GLY A 121 -12.78 -18.66 7.83
N SER A 122 -13.37 -18.11 6.77
CA SER A 122 -14.25 -16.94 6.80
C SER A 122 -15.51 -17.21 6.00
N GLN A 123 -16.63 -16.61 6.42
CA GLN A 123 -17.84 -16.55 5.61
C GLN A 123 -17.54 -15.72 4.35
N ARG A 124 -17.90 -16.29 3.19
CA ARG A 124 -17.79 -15.56 1.92
C ARG A 124 -18.66 -14.32 1.99
N LEU A 125 -18.04 -13.15 1.79
CA LEU A 125 -18.73 -11.87 1.75
C LEU A 125 -18.70 -11.33 0.33
N GLU A 126 -19.88 -11.06 -0.22
CA GLU A 126 -20.06 -10.37 -1.49
C GLU A 126 -20.81 -9.06 -1.25
N TYR A 127 -20.29 -7.99 -1.82
CA TYR A 127 -20.90 -6.67 -1.76
C TYR A 127 -20.75 -5.98 -3.10
N SER A 128 -21.78 -5.24 -3.51
CA SER A 128 -21.76 -4.50 -4.76
C SER A 128 -22.14 -3.04 -4.54
N ASN A 129 -21.36 -2.13 -5.13
CA ASN A 129 -21.66 -0.72 -5.22
C ASN A 129 -21.14 -0.19 -6.57
N ILE A 130 -22.05 0.06 -7.52
CA ILE A 130 -21.68 0.49 -8.87
C ILE A 130 -20.98 1.85 -8.89
N LYS A 131 -21.21 2.71 -7.88
CA LYS A 131 -20.56 4.02 -7.79
C LYS A 131 -19.05 3.90 -7.58
N ALA A 132 -18.55 2.76 -7.07
CA ALA A 132 -17.13 2.53 -6.86
C ALA A 132 -16.32 2.60 -8.17
N ILE A 133 -16.92 2.26 -9.32
CA ILE A 133 -16.23 2.27 -10.61
C ILE A 133 -15.66 3.65 -10.95
N ASN A 134 -16.35 4.71 -10.53
CA ASN A 134 -15.99 6.09 -10.84
C ASN A 134 -15.65 6.91 -9.60
N SER A 135 -15.24 6.25 -8.50
CA SER A 135 -14.95 6.93 -7.22
C SER A 135 -13.49 7.30 -7.02
N ASN A 136 -12.67 7.30 -8.08
CA ASN A 136 -11.27 7.71 -8.03
C ASN A 136 -10.94 8.59 -9.23
N ASP A 137 -10.45 9.81 -8.98
CA ASP A 137 -9.84 10.66 -10.00
C ASP A 137 -8.35 10.30 -10.22
N PHE A 138 -7.72 9.71 -9.20
CA PHE A 138 -6.37 9.16 -9.22
C PHE A 138 -6.29 7.95 -8.29
N PHE A 139 -5.25 7.13 -8.48
CA PHE A 139 -4.89 6.05 -7.57
C PHE A 139 -3.62 6.42 -6.81
N GLY A 140 -3.69 6.51 -5.48
CA GLY A 140 -2.51 6.62 -4.63
C GLY A 140 -1.88 5.24 -4.44
N LEU A 141 -0.66 5.07 -4.92
CA LEU A 141 0.06 3.81 -4.85
C LEU A 141 1.16 3.90 -3.79
N ASN A 142 1.04 3.07 -2.76
CA ASN A 142 2.14 2.75 -1.87
C ASN A 142 2.82 1.47 -2.36
N TYR A 143 4.14 1.39 -2.21
CA TYR A 143 4.86 0.16 -2.49
C TYR A 143 6.20 0.12 -1.76
N TYR A 144 6.47 -1.00 -1.09
CA TYR A 144 7.72 -1.20 -0.36
C TYR A 144 8.51 -2.42 -0.85
N SER A 145 7.87 -3.59 -0.95
CA SER A 145 8.56 -4.86 -1.23
C SER A 145 7.59 -5.96 -1.74
N HIS A 146 8.14 -7.14 -2.00
CA HIS A 146 7.41 -8.40 -2.18
C HIS A 146 7.61 -9.37 -1.00
N PHE A 147 6.79 -10.41 -0.96
CA PHE A 147 6.80 -11.47 0.04
C PHE A 147 6.70 -12.83 -0.64
N HIS A 148 7.57 -13.77 -0.25
CA HIS A 148 7.42 -15.16 -0.70
C HIS A 148 6.59 -15.95 0.30
N VAL A 149 5.57 -16.64 -0.19
CA VAL A 149 4.63 -17.44 0.59
C VAL A 149 5.07 -18.89 0.52
N LYS A 150 5.44 -19.45 1.67
CA LYS A 150 5.83 -20.86 1.79
C LYS A 150 4.81 -21.60 2.63
N PHE A 151 4.16 -22.61 2.05
CA PHE A 151 3.29 -23.53 2.74
C PHE A 151 4.05 -24.26 3.86
N GLN A 152 3.35 -24.53 4.96
CA GLN A 152 3.83 -25.39 6.03
C GLN A 152 2.68 -26.21 6.61
N PHE A 153 3.00 -27.43 7.05
CA PHE A 153 2.05 -28.34 7.70
C PHE A 153 1.77 -27.92 9.14
N ASN A 154 1.09 -26.78 9.31
CA ASN A 154 0.64 -26.26 10.60
C ASN A 154 -0.78 -25.71 10.46
N LEU A 155 -1.74 -26.31 11.16
CA LEU A 155 -3.15 -25.94 11.08
C LEU A 155 -3.46 -24.51 11.57
N LYS A 156 -2.66 -23.98 12.51
CA LYS A 156 -2.85 -22.62 13.05
C LYS A 156 -2.17 -21.56 12.17
N GLN A 157 -1.10 -21.94 11.48
CA GLN A 157 -0.32 -21.05 10.63
C GLN A 157 0.10 -21.79 9.36
N PRO A 158 -0.79 -21.95 8.36
CA PRO A 158 -0.55 -22.84 7.22
C PRO A 158 0.50 -22.33 6.23
N PHE A 159 1.01 -21.12 6.43
CA PHE A 159 2.08 -20.54 5.62
C PHE A 159 2.99 -19.66 6.48
N LYS A 160 4.18 -19.39 5.96
CA LYS A 160 5.06 -18.33 6.45
C LYS A 160 5.50 -17.44 5.31
N LEU A 161 5.70 -16.16 5.63
CA LEU A 161 6.36 -15.23 4.71
C LEU A 161 7.86 -15.38 4.88
N VAL A 162 8.57 -15.55 3.77
CA VAL A 162 10.02 -15.75 3.72
C VAL A 162 10.62 -14.90 2.60
N HIS A 163 11.94 -14.83 2.59
CA HIS A 163 12.72 -14.19 1.55
C HIS A 163 13.72 -15.20 0.98
N GLN A 164 14.14 -14.99 -0.28
CA GLN A 164 15.21 -15.81 -0.85
C GLN A 164 16.55 -15.46 -0.19
N SER A 165 17.51 -16.38 -0.23
CA SER A 165 18.86 -16.14 0.29
C SER A 165 19.58 -15.07 -0.53
N ASN A 166 20.52 -14.36 0.11
CA ASN A 166 21.40 -13.37 -0.52
C ASN A 166 20.71 -12.16 -1.17
N ILE A 167 19.50 -11.82 -0.72
CA ILE A 167 18.81 -10.60 -1.11
C ILE A 167 19.25 -9.44 -0.20
N LEU A 168 19.41 -8.25 -0.78
CA LEU A 168 19.65 -7.03 -0.02
C LEU A 168 18.38 -6.61 0.72
N MET A 169 18.48 -6.46 2.03
CA MET A 169 17.35 -6.18 2.93
C MET A 169 17.42 -4.75 3.48
N THR A 170 16.26 -4.23 3.87
CA THR A 170 16.11 -3.04 4.71
C THR A 170 16.23 -3.41 6.20
N ASP A 171 16.25 -2.41 7.08
CA ASP A 171 16.25 -2.65 8.53
C ASP A 171 14.89 -3.24 9.00
N MET A 172 13.81 -2.94 8.28
CA MET A 172 12.48 -3.56 8.40
C MET A 172 12.38 -5.03 7.93
N SER A 173 13.51 -5.70 7.68
CA SER A 173 13.54 -7.05 7.10
C SER A 173 12.69 -7.18 5.83
N HIS A 174 12.66 -6.15 5.00
CA HIS A 174 12.03 -6.18 3.68
C HIS A 174 13.10 -6.26 2.57
N PRO A 175 12.91 -7.11 1.54
CA PRO A 175 13.73 -7.07 0.33
C PRO A 175 13.71 -5.70 -0.36
N ILE A 176 14.89 -5.24 -0.80
CA ILE A 176 14.97 -4.14 -1.77
C ILE A 176 14.65 -4.71 -3.16
N TYR A 177 13.41 -4.58 -3.60
CA TYR A 177 12.88 -5.15 -4.85
C TYR A 177 12.26 -4.08 -5.78
N PRO A 178 13.09 -3.32 -6.52
CA PRO A 178 12.63 -2.20 -7.36
C PRO A 178 11.79 -2.64 -8.57
N GLU A 179 11.95 -3.85 -9.10
CA GLU A 179 11.09 -4.35 -10.17
C GLU A 179 9.61 -4.41 -9.74
N GLY A 180 9.37 -4.63 -8.45
CA GLY A 180 8.03 -4.72 -7.93
C GLY A 180 7.24 -3.42 -8.02
N ILE A 181 7.85 -2.23 -7.86
CA ILE A 181 7.09 -0.97 -8.02
C ILE A 181 6.63 -0.78 -9.47
N TYR A 182 7.46 -1.20 -10.44
CA TYR A 182 7.07 -1.22 -11.86
C TYR A 182 5.86 -2.15 -12.07
N ARG A 183 5.93 -3.38 -11.54
CA ARG A 183 4.83 -4.35 -11.62
C ARG A 183 3.56 -3.86 -10.94
N ALA A 184 3.67 -3.16 -9.82
CA ALA A 184 2.54 -2.56 -9.10
C ALA A 184 1.85 -1.48 -9.95
N CYS A 185 2.62 -0.57 -10.55
CA CYS A 185 2.09 0.46 -11.45
C CYS A 185 1.37 -0.16 -12.65
N MET A 186 1.99 -1.15 -13.30
CA MET A 186 1.39 -1.86 -14.44
C MET A 186 0.12 -2.61 -14.06
N ARG A 187 0.06 -3.20 -12.86
CA ARG A 187 -1.14 -3.85 -12.36
C ARG A 187 -2.29 -2.85 -12.21
N VAL A 188 -2.06 -1.72 -11.54
CA VAL A 188 -3.07 -0.66 -11.39
C VAL A 188 -3.57 -0.22 -12.77
N ARG A 189 -2.66 0.05 -13.72
CA ARG A 189 -3.02 0.39 -15.10
C ARG A 189 -3.88 -0.67 -15.79
N ASN A 190 -3.51 -1.94 -15.68
CA ASN A 190 -4.20 -3.03 -16.35
C ASN A 190 -5.58 -3.33 -15.74
N GLU A 191 -5.73 -3.12 -14.44
CA GLU A 191 -6.98 -3.42 -13.73
C GLU A 191 -7.94 -2.24 -13.70
N LEU A 192 -7.46 -1.02 -13.55
CA LEU A 192 -8.28 0.19 -13.39
C LEU A 192 -8.25 1.11 -14.63
N GLY A 193 -7.63 0.66 -15.72
CA GLY A 193 -7.35 1.51 -16.88
C GLY A 193 -6.20 2.47 -16.61
N ASN A 194 -5.89 3.35 -17.56
CA ASN A 194 -4.80 4.32 -17.42
C ASN A 194 -5.20 5.51 -16.52
N ILE A 195 -5.73 5.22 -15.33
CA ILE A 195 -6.02 6.20 -14.28
C ILE A 195 -4.71 6.88 -13.84
N PRO A 196 -4.71 8.19 -13.53
CA PRO A 196 -3.54 8.85 -12.97
C PRO A 196 -3.05 8.17 -11.69
N ILE A 197 -1.75 7.91 -11.58
CA ILE A 197 -1.11 7.32 -10.41
C ILE A 197 -0.24 8.38 -9.73
N TYR A 198 -0.35 8.49 -8.41
CA TYR A 198 0.65 9.14 -7.58
C TYR A 198 1.30 8.07 -6.70
N ILE A 199 2.64 7.96 -6.74
CA ILE A 199 3.35 7.13 -5.77
C ILE A 199 3.33 7.88 -4.44
N THR A 200 2.39 7.55 -3.57
CA THR A 200 2.10 8.31 -2.35
C THR A 200 3.01 7.94 -1.19
N GLU A 201 3.51 6.71 -1.18
CA GLU A 201 4.57 6.29 -0.27
C GLU A 201 5.51 5.27 -0.96
N ASN A 202 6.80 5.54 -0.87
CA ASN A 202 7.85 4.60 -1.22
C ASN A 202 9.13 5.00 -0.48
N GLY A 203 9.78 4.04 0.17
CA GLY A 203 10.86 4.38 1.09
C GLY A 203 11.53 3.19 1.73
N ILE A 204 12.55 3.47 2.54
CA ILE A 204 13.37 2.45 3.21
C ILE A 204 13.73 2.87 4.64
N ALA A 205 13.55 1.94 5.59
CA ALA A 205 14.22 2.00 6.89
C ALA A 205 15.69 1.62 6.70
N ASP A 206 16.56 2.62 6.90
CA ASP A 206 18.00 2.50 6.76
C ASP A 206 18.67 3.48 7.73
N GLU A 207 18.97 3.01 8.94
CA GLU A 207 19.60 3.79 10.00
C GLU A 207 21.04 4.17 9.65
N ALA A 208 21.79 3.22 9.07
CA ALA A 208 23.18 3.39 8.65
C ALA A 208 23.31 4.32 7.42
N ASP A 209 22.22 4.51 6.67
CA ASP A 209 22.12 5.38 5.50
C ASP A 209 23.05 4.98 4.33
N ASP A 210 23.46 3.72 4.29
CA ASP A 210 24.36 3.15 3.28
C ASP A 210 23.62 2.49 2.11
N ARG A 211 22.30 2.30 2.22
CA ARG A 211 21.44 1.65 1.20
C ARG A 211 20.46 2.63 0.57
N ARG A 212 20.10 3.72 1.25
CA ARG A 212 19.06 4.66 0.84
C ARG A 212 19.26 5.29 -0.53
N HIS A 213 20.49 5.75 -0.81
CA HIS A 213 20.83 6.31 -2.12
C HIS A 213 20.62 5.27 -3.24
N LEU A 214 20.98 4.00 -2.98
CA LEU A 214 20.80 2.90 -3.92
C LEU A 214 19.32 2.57 -4.11
N TYR A 215 18.54 2.56 -3.02
CA TYR A 215 17.09 2.36 -3.03
C TYR A 215 16.41 3.41 -3.92
N LEU A 216 16.62 4.69 -3.62
CA LEU A 216 16.08 5.82 -4.38
C LEU A 216 16.38 5.69 -5.87
N ARG A 217 17.66 5.48 -6.23
CA ARG A 217 18.09 5.34 -7.63
C ARG A 217 17.36 4.20 -8.35
N ARG A 218 17.25 3.04 -7.70
CA ARG A 218 16.66 1.85 -8.32
C ARG A 218 15.13 1.96 -8.49
N TYR A 219 14.43 2.46 -7.47
CA TYR A 219 12.97 2.60 -7.51
C TYR A 219 12.54 3.73 -8.46
N LEU A 220 13.25 4.88 -8.46
CA LEU A 220 12.98 5.96 -9.42
C LEU A 220 13.24 5.52 -10.87
N TYR A 221 14.25 4.67 -11.11
CA TYR A 221 14.46 4.06 -12.43
C TYR A 221 13.30 3.15 -12.84
N ALA A 222 12.80 2.30 -11.93
CA ALA A 222 11.65 1.43 -12.20
C ALA A 222 10.36 2.23 -12.47
N ILE A 223 10.13 3.32 -11.74
CA ILE A 223 9.04 4.27 -11.99
C ILE A 223 9.20 4.91 -13.38
N SER A 224 10.41 5.37 -13.73
CA SER A 224 10.69 5.93 -15.05
C SER A 224 10.40 4.94 -16.18
N LYS A 225 10.66 3.65 -15.97
CA LYS A 225 10.27 2.59 -16.91
C LYS A 225 8.75 2.45 -17.02
N ALA A 226 8.03 2.44 -15.91
CA ALA A 226 6.57 2.36 -15.94
C ALA A 226 5.95 3.55 -16.71
N ILE A 227 6.49 4.77 -16.52
CA ILE A 227 6.11 5.96 -17.30
C ILE A 227 6.36 5.73 -18.80
N LYS A 228 7.56 5.26 -19.16
CA LYS A 228 7.93 4.99 -20.56
C LYS A 228 7.01 3.94 -21.20
N ASP A 229 6.57 2.95 -20.43
CA ASP A 229 5.72 1.87 -20.90
C ASP A 229 4.21 2.21 -20.85
N GLY A 230 3.88 3.47 -20.51
CA GLY A 230 2.58 4.09 -20.73
C GLY A 230 1.72 4.29 -19.48
N CYS A 231 2.24 4.07 -18.27
CA CYS A 231 1.54 4.45 -17.04
C CYS A 231 1.52 5.98 -16.86
N ASP A 232 0.35 6.55 -16.56
CA ASP A 232 0.19 7.97 -16.22
C ASP A 232 0.59 8.23 -14.76
N ILE A 233 1.90 8.24 -14.47
CA ILE A 233 2.43 8.52 -13.12
C ILE A 233 2.75 10.01 -13.02
N ARG A 234 2.07 10.71 -12.12
CA ARG A 234 2.09 12.19 -12.02
C ARG A 234 2.84 12.75 -10.82
N GLY A 235 3.25 11.89 -9.89
CA GLY A 235 4.03 12.32 -8.74
C GLY A 235 4.63 11.17 -7.95
N TYR A 236 5.65 11.52 -7.16
CA TYR A 236 6.35 10.63 -6.26
C TYR A 236 6.59 11.32 -4.93
N TYR A 237 6.11 10.70 -3.86
CA TYR A 237 6.25 11.14 -2.48
C TYR A 237 7.08 10.09 -1.73
N TYR A 238 8.28 10.49 -1.30
CA TYR A 238 9.14 9.60 -0.53
C TYR A 238 8.60 9.42 0.89
N TRP A 239 8.49 8.16 1.33
CA TRP A 239 8.22 7.84 2.73
C TRP A 239 9.56 7.64 3.48
N SER A 240 9.94 8.48 4.42
CA SER A 240 9.20 9.61 4.98
C SER A 240 10.06 10.86 4.96
N LEU A 241 9.45 12.02 5.21
CA LEU A 241 10.21 13.27 5.34
C LEU A 241 11.12 13.24 6.57
N LEU A 242 10.60 12.79 7.70
CA LEU A 242 11.28 12.82 9.00
C LEU A 242 11.24 11.42 9.63
N ASP A 243 12.30 11.06 10.37
CA ASP A 243 12.24 9.92 11.29
C ASP A 243 11.03 10.13 12.22
N ASN A 244 10.20 9.10 12.37
CA ASN A 244 8.92 9.21 13.05
C ASN A 244 8.61 7.93 13.85
N PHE A 245 7.41 7.87 14.41
CA PHE A 245 6.91 6.69 15.11
C PHE A 245 6.36 5.68 14.09
N GLU A 246 7.14 4.65 13.76
CA GLU A 246 6.85 3.62 12.78
C GLU A 246 5.98 2.51 13.40
N TRP A 247 4.76 2.88 13.78
CA TRP A 247 3.71 1.97 14.24
C TRP A 247 4.17 1.01 15.36
N ALA A 248 4.13 -0.31 15.10
CA ALA A 248 4.48 -1.33 16.08
C ALA A 248 6.00 -1.38 16.38
N GLU A 249 6.83 -0.81 15.50
CA GLU A 249 8.29 -0.76 15.63
C GLU A 249 8.79 0.45 16.44
N GLY A 250 7.86 1.30 16.90
CA GLY A 250 8.19 2.47 17.70
C GLY A 250 9.08 3.45 16.94
N TYR A 251 10.20 3.85 17.54
CA TYR A 251 11.13 4.80 16.92
C TYR A 251 12.36 4.11 16.31
N ASP A 252 12.42 2.79 16.26
CA ASP A 252 13.64 2.07 15.90
C ASP A 252 13.90 2.12 14.38
N MET A 253 12.84 2.25 13.58
CA MET A 253 12.94 2.26 12.12
C MET A 253 13.14 3.67 11.55
N LYS A 254 14.22 3.85 10.79
CA LYS A 254 14.65 5.18 10.29
C LYS A 254 14.31 5.37 8.81
N PHE A 255 13.04 5.65 8.51
CA PHE A 255 12.58 5.95 7.15
C PHE A 255 12.93 7.36 6.66
N GLY A 256 13.11 8.32 7.58
CA GLY A 256 13.02 9.74 7.27
C GLY A 256 14.20 10.28 6.49
N LEU A 257 13.98 11.05 5.42
CA LEU A 257 15.03 11.78 4.71
C LEU A 257 15.88 12.64 5.67
N TYR A 258 15.24 13.16 6.70
CA TYR A 258 15.90 13.83 7.81
C TYR A 258 15.89 12.94 9.05
N HIS A 259 17.07 12.76 9.63
CA HIS A 259 17.18 12.28 11.00
C HIS A 259 16.56 13.28 11.98
N VAL A 260 15.86 12.77 13.00
CA VAL A 260 15.32 13.55 14.11
C VAL A 260 15.96 13.11 15.41
N ASP A 261 16.66 14.04 16.07
CA ASP A 261 17.05 13.86 17.46
C ASP A 261 15.80 14.03 18.34
N LEU A 262 15.36 12.95 18.99
CA LEU A 262 14.12 12.95 19.77
C LEU A 262 14.22 13.83 21.04
N LYS A 263 15.42 14.08 21.58
CA LYS A 263 15.62 14.93 22.75
C LYS A 263 15.64 16.41 22.38
N THR A 264 16.40 16.76 21.35
CA THR A 264 16.62 18.17 20.98
C THR A 264 15.69 18.66 19.87
N GLN A 265 14.99 17.76 19.20
CA GLN A 265 14.16 18.03 18.03
C GLN A 265 14.96 18.62 16.84
N LYS A 266 16.28 18.44 16.82
CA LYS A 266 17.11 18.86 15.69
C LYS A 266 16.87 17.93 14.49
N ARG A 267 16.73 18.52 13.29
CA ARG A 267 16.57 17.80 12.01
C ARG A 267 17.86 17.86 11.22
N ILE A 268 18.36 16.72 10.75
CA ILE A 268 19.61 16.63 10.00
C ILE A 268 19.35 15.84 8.73
N LEU A 269 19.57 16.44 7.57
CA LEU A 269 19.46 15.75 6.29
C LEU A 269 20.49 14.62 6.24
N ARG A 270 20.04 13.41 5.94
CA ARG A 270 20.90 12.23 5.78
C ARG A 270 21.68 12.30 4.46
N ASP A 271 22.87 11.72 4.41
CA ASP A 271 23.75 11.82 3.24
C ASP A 271 23.18 11.06 2.05
N GLY A 272 22.66 9.85 2.27
CA GLY A 272 21.96 9.05 1.29
C GLY A 272 20.69 9.72 0.75
N SER A 273 20.10 10.63 1.54
CA SER A 273 18.93 11.44 1.15
C SER A 273 19.27 12.64 0.26
N LYS A 274 20.53 13.05 0.14
CA LYS A 274 20.94 14.12 -0.79
C LYS A 274 20.64 13.78 -2.24
N TYR A 275 20.58 12.49 -2.59
CA TYR A 275 20.21 12.03 -3.92
C TYR A 275 18.77 12.39 -4.31
N PHE A 276 17.89 12.63 -3.34
CA PHE A 276 16.50 13.01 -3.57
C PHE A 276 16.30 14.51 -3.84
N ARG A 277 17.30 15.34 -3.51
CA ARG A 277 17.23 16.80 -3.61
C ARG A 277 17.75 17.29 -4.96
#